data_AF-A0A1F4Q0B4-F1
#
_entry.id   AF-A0A1F4Q0B4-F1
#
_cell.length_a   1.000
_cell.length_b   1.000
_cell.length_c   1.000
_cell.angle_alpha   90.00
_cell.angle_beta   90.00
_cell.angle_gamma   90.00
#
_symmetry.space_group_name_H-M   'P 1'
#
loop_
_entity.id
_entity.type
_entity.pdbx_description
1 polymer ?
#
loop_
_entity_poly.entity_id
_entity_poly.type
_entity_poly.pdbx_seq_one_letter_code
_entity_poly.pdbx_strand_id
1 'polypeptide(L)'
;MSDLSEIENQISDQIKYLGTVIYLWMDKTNNWGGFTKTVIDQHYCYHLLNMPLSDQLTSEDLDKFNEELDRLAKEYNIASLTPDSLFFLVKEFKIELQGKSYGISEVSEISKILKSLGSDKRICAGFYGAFRSFIFGDATEEIINDFNVHYIEKEIARTPNNPLLIAAVMEGQNIFIRKEACELLFYQKWAKAFEAAPNDLYSQLSQKIKKRALSLYSINNKEDLITKKEMFLKDMTANYLYHEIGHSVSLSAVFTTDESALGEGSAVIGANTLVLIKEFLADFALTKSPFQHMLQLAELGKAGEAQRLFYLYLSDNFFYDTDNYSLFPSTDLILSTCIKYLNKDGINFAGLKEELDIRNQNSILFYLVKEYKNIVSWLEERIERTEFIVAGKPLDFKNLSLFVKAEHTKAKNFISEKDLKYQSTYWANIFNHVESYANETFKQIQYFLEEQKMRISDVLLDKIASEKDIEKYEGNLRSCLIGKLDAVL
;
A
#
# COMPACT_ATOMS: atom_id res chain seq x y z
N MET A 1 -1.53 34.67 21.74
CA MET A 1 -1.01 33.32 21.48
C MET A 1 -2.20 32.41 21.62
N SER A 2 -2.70 31.79 20.54
CA SER A 2 -3.70 30.74 20.72
C SER A 2 -3.05 29.61 21.51
N ASP A 3 -3.81 28.99 22.40
CA ASP A 3 -3.32 27.85 23.16
C ASP A 3 -2.98 26.73 22.16
N LEU A 4 -1.81 26.10 22.31
CA LEU A 4 -1.39 24.99 21.44
C LEU A 4 -2.46 23.89 21.44
N SER A 5 -3.08 23.64 22.60
CA SER A 5 -4.17 22.67 22.74
C SER A 5 -5.40 23.07 21.91
N GLU A 6 -5.72 24.36 21.79
CA GLU A 6 -6.84 24.85 20.99
C GLU A 6 -6.61 24.57 19.50
N ILE A 7 -5.39 24.79 18.99
CA ILE A 7 -5.01 24.46 17.62
C ILE A 7 -5.13 22.97 17.34
N GLU A 8 -4.59 22.13 18.24
CA GLU A 8 -4.60 20.68 18.09
C GLU A 8 -6.04 20.13 18.07
N ASN A 9 -6.89 20.63 18.97
CA ASN A 9 -8.30 20.27 19.02
C ASN A 9 -9.05 20.73 17.77
N GLN A 10 -8.81 21.96 17.30
CA GLN A 10 -9.44 22.47 16.08
C GLN A 10 -9.11 21.62 14.85
N ILE A 11 -7.89 21.10 14.73
CA ILE A 11 -7.49 20.18 13.65
C ILE A 11 -8.19 18.83 13.80
N SER A 12 -8.11 18.24 15.00
CA SER A 12 -8.75 16.95 15.32
C SER A 12 -10.26 16.97 15.00
N ASP A 13 -10.98 18.00 15.45
CA ASP A 13 -12.43 18.08 15.31
C ASP A 13 -12.88 18.23 13.86
N GLN A 14 -12.12 18.98 13.05
CA GLN A 14 -12.37 19.08 11.61
C GLN A 14 -12.14 17.75 10.89
N ILE A 15 -11.12 16.97 11.28
CA ILE A 15 -10.85 15.64 10.72
C ILE A 15 -11.92 14.63 11.15
N LYS A 16 -12.37 14.66 12.41
CA LYS A 16 -13.47 13.82 12.91
C LYS A 16 -14.77 14.12 12.18
N TYR A 17 -15.10 15.40 12.00
CA TYR A 17 -16.22 15.84 11.17
C TYR A 17 -16.14 15.26 9.76
N LEU A 18 -14.99 15.43 9.08
CA LEU A 18 -14.80 14.86 7.75
C LEU A 18 -14.91 13.33 7.76
N GLY A 19 -14.38 12.66 8.78
CA GLY A 19 -14.48 11.22 8.96
C GLY A 19 -15.93 10.73 8.99
N THR A 20 -16.79 11.40 9.76
CA THR A 20 -18.23 11.10 9.81
C THR A 20 -18.93 11.39 8.47
N VAL A 21 -18.59 12.50 7.79
CA VAL A 21 -19.14 12.83 6.46
C VAL A 21 -18.78 11.74 5.44
N ILE A 22 -17.51 11.32 5.40
CA ILE A 22 -17.04 10.26 4.50
C ILE A 22 -17.75 8.95 4.81
N TYR A 23 -17.81 8.54 6.08
CA TYR A 23 -18.48 7.29 6.46
C TYR A 23 -19.96 7.29 6.04
N LEU A 24 -20.69 8.36 6.36
CA LEU A 24 -22.12 8.48 6.00
C LEU A 24 -22.33 8.45 4.48
N TRP A 25 -21.41 9.05 3.72
CA TRP A 25 -21.44 8.97 2.27
C TRP A 25 -21.22 7.54 1.76
N MET A 26 -20.22 6.83 2.30
CA MET A 26 -19.90 5.44 1.94
C MET A 26 -21.11 4.54 2.21
N ASP A 27 -21.72 4.67 3.39
CA ASP A 27 -22.88 3.87 3.80
C ASP A 27 -24.10 4.12 2.90
N LYS A 28 -24.44 5.39 2.63
CA LYS A 28 -25.60 5.74 1.78
C LYS A 28 -25.43 5.35 0.31
N THR A 29 -24.21 5.26 -0.19
CA THR A 29 -23.92 4.91 -1.59
C THR A 29 -23.50 3.45 -1.77
N ASN A 30 -23.26 2.74 -0.66
CA ASN A 30 -22.61 1.43 -0.64
C ASN A 30 -21.26 1.40 -1.41
N ASN A 31 -20.56 2.54 -1.45
CA ASN A 31 -19.25 2.66 -2.07
C ASN A 31 -18.17 2.77 -0.99
N TRP A 32 -17.49 1.65 -0.74
CA TRP A 32 -16.47 1.49 0.31
C TRP A 32 -15.03 1.64 -0.22
N GLY A 33 -14.89 2.17 -1.44
CA GLY A 33 -13.60 2.29 -2.12
C GLY A 33 -12.96 0.92 -2.40
N GLY A 34 -11.67 0.77 -2.07
CA GLY A 34 -10.92 -0.47 -2.25
C GLY A 34 -11.12 -1.53 -1.15
N PHE A 35 -12.00 -1.28 -0.17
CA PHE A 35 -12.24 -2.18 0.96
C PHE A 35 -13.71 -2.59 1.05
N THR A 36 -14.01 -3.58 1.89
CA THR A 36 -15.40 -3.97 2.19
C THR A 36 -15.95 -3.15 3.36
N LYS A 37 -17.28 -3.06 3.47
CA LYS A 37 -17.97 -2.47 4.63
C LYS A 37 -17.43 -3.03 5.93
N THR A 38 -17.32 -4.36 6.03
CA THR A 38 -16.82 -5.04 7.23
C THR A 38 -15.43 -4.56 7.66
N VAL A 39 -14.50 -4.40 6.71
CA VAL A 39 -13.16 -3.89 7.01
C VAL A 39 -13.22 -2.44 7.49
N ILE A 40 -14.00 -1.58 6.82
CA ILE A 40 -14.13 -0.18 7.24
C ILE A 40 -14.78 -0.08 8.63
N ASP A 41 -15.89 -0.77 8.87
CA ASP A 41 -16.61 -0.78 10.15
C ASP A 41 -15.70 -1.24 11.28
N GLN A 42 -15.07 -2.41 11.15
CA GLN A 42 -14.23 -2.99 12.19
C GLN A 42 -13.07 -2.05 12.51
N HIS A 43 -12.35 -1.60 11.49
CA HIS A 43 -11.17 -0.79 11.73
C HIS A 43 -11.58 0.58 12.27
N TYR A 44 -12.60 1.24 11.73
CA TYR A 44 -13.04 2.56 12.21
C TYR A 44 -13.65 2.49 13.62
N CYS A 45 -14.30 1.38 13.99
CA CYS A 45 -14.78 1.10 15.34
C CYS A 45 -13.66 1.18 16.39
N TYR A 46 -12.51 0.51 16.17
CA TYR A 46 -11.36 0.61 17.09
C TYR A 46 -10.93 2.05 17.36
N HIS A 47 -10.96 2.89 16.32
CA HIS A 47 -10.55 4.29 16.44
C HIS A 47 -11.62 5.16 17.09
N LEU A 48 -12.86 5.09 16.59
CA LEU A 48 -13.94 5.96 17.06
C LEU A 48 -14.29 5.69 18.53
N LEU A 49 -14.25 4.42 18.95
CA LEU A 49 -14.50 4.01 20.32
C LEU A 49 -13.22 3.92 21.18
N ASN A 50 -12.05 4.21 20.61
CA ASN A 50 -10.74 4.11 21.27
C ASN A 50 -10.56 2.76 22.00
N MET A 51 -10.83 1.66 21.29
CA MET A 51 -10.77 0.32 21.84
C MET A 51 -9.33 -0.22 21.91
N PRO A 52 -9.01 -1.10 22.88
CA PRO A 52 -7.74 -1.80 22.89
C PRO A 52 -7.58 -2.68 21.63
N LEU A 53 -6.44 -2.55 20.96
CA LEU A 53 -6.15 -3.28 19.70
C LEU A 53 -5.94 -4.78 19.89
N SER A 54 -5.75 -5.21 21.14
CA SER A 54 -5.67 -6.63 21.53
C SER A 54 -7.02 -7.33 21.56
N ASP A 55 -8.11 -6.57 21.68
CA ASP A 55 -9.44 -7.10 21.93
C ASP A 55 -10.07 -7.55 20.62
N GLN A 56 -10.94 -8.55 20.68
CA GLN A 56 -11.77 -8.91 19.53
C GLN A 56 -13.07 -8.10 19.60
N LEU A 57 -13.44 -7.48 18.48
CA LEU A 57 -14.70 -6.76 18.38
C LEU A 57 -15.90 -7.70 18.56
N THR A 58 -16.84 -7.29 19.40
CA THR A 58 -18.12 -7.96 19.59
C THR A 58 -19.23 -7.28 18.78
N SER A 59 -20.41 -7.91 18.70
CA SER A 59 -21.58 -7.26 18.11
C SER A 59 -22.02 -6.02 18.89
N GLU A 60 -21.87 -6.02 20.21
CA GLU A 60 -22.19 -4.88 21.07
C GLU A 60 -21.30 -3.67 20.77
N ASP A 61 -20.03 -3.90 20.43
CA ASP A 61 -19.11 -2.82 20.06
C ASP A 61 -19.50 -2.20 18.72
N LEU A 62 -19.97 -3.02 17.76
CA LEU A 62 -20.48 -2.52 16.49
C LEU A 62 -21.80 -1.76 16.65
N ASP A 63 -22.66 -2.17 17.58
CA ASP A 63 -23.89 -1.44 17.90
C ASP A 63 -23.55 -0.06 18.50
N LYS A 64 -22.62 0.01 19.47
CA LYS A 64 -22.12 1.27 20.04
C LYS A 64 -21.48 2.17 19.00
N PHE A 65 -20.73 1.59 18.07
CA PHE A 65 -20.13 2.33 16.96
C PHE A 65 -21.18 2.98 16.08
N ASN A 66 -22.26 2.27 15.73
CA ASN A 66 -23.37 2.82 14.96
C ASN A 66 -24.11 3.92 15.73
N GLU A 67 -24.35 3.73 17.04
CA GLU A 67 -24.96 4.75 17.91
C GLU A 67 -24.12 6.03 17.95
N GLU A 68 -22.79 5.91 18.05
CA GLU A 68 -21.88 7.05 18.08
C GLU A 68 -21.82 7.78 16.74
N LEU A 69 -21.82 7.06 15.62
CA LEU A 69 -21.92 7.65 14.28
C LEU A 69 -23.23 8.43 14.10
N ASP A 70 -24.36 7.88 14.54
CA ASP A 70 -25.66 8.55 14.50
C ASP A 70 -25.68 9.81 15.37
N ARG A 71 -25.04 9.74 16.55
CA ARG A 71 -24.89 10.89 17.45
C ARG A 71 -24.09 12.00 16.77
N LEU A 72 -22.93 11.67 16.19
CA LEU A 72 -22.07 12.62 15.48
C LEU A 72 -22.75 13.19 14.24
N ALA A 73 -23.46 12.37 13.46
CA ALA A 73 -24.18 12.82 12.27
C ALA A 73 -25.28 13.84 12.61
N LYS A 74 -25.92 13.69 13.78
CA LYS A 74 -26.89 14.67 14.32
C LYS A 74 -26.18 15.92 14.83
N GLU A 75 -25.12 15.77 15.61
CA GLU A 75 -24.34 16.89 16.16
C GLU A 75 -23.79 17.81 15.05
N TYR A 76 -23.27 17.21 13.98
CA TYR A 76 -22.75 17.91 12.82
C TYR A 76 -23.82 18.39 11.83
N ASN A 77 -25.10 18.10 12.09
CA ASN A 77 -26.23 18.43 11.20
C ASN A 77 -26.09 17.85 9.78
N ILE A 78 -25.53 16.65 9.64
CA ILE A 78 -25.28 16.00 8.34
C ILE A 78 -26.15 14.75 8.09
N ALA A 79 -26.87 14.25 9.11
CA ALA A 79 -27.66 13.01 9.01
C ALA A 79 -28.66 13.00 7.82
N SER A 80 -29.31 14.12 7.56
CA SER A 80 -30.33 14.28 6.50
C SER A 80 -29.77 14.64 5.13
N LEU A 81 -28.45 14.87 5.00
CA LEU A 81 -27.86 15.27 3.72
C LEU A 81 -27.91 14.14 2.68
N THR A 82 -28.08 14.53 1.41
CA THR A 82 -28.04 13.60 0.28
C THR A 82 -26.61 13.14 -0.01
N PRO A 83 -26.42 12.00 -0.68
CA PRO A 83 -25.10 11.56 -1.14
C PRO A 83 -24.34 12.64 -1.91
N ASP A 84 -24.98 13.38 -2.81
CA ASP A 84 -24.34 14.45 -3.58
C ASP A 84 -23.86 15.61 -2.68
N SER A 85 -24.65 15.96 -1.66
CA SER A 85 -24.30 17.02 -0.71
C SER A 85 -23.10 16.59 0.15
N LEU A 86 -23.10 15.35 0.63
CA LEU A 86 -21.99 14.78 1.39
C LEU A 86 -20.72 14.70 0.52
N PHE A 87 -20.84 14.26 -0.73
CA PHE A 87 -19.72 14.21 -1.67
C PHE A 87 -19.12 15.60 -1.90
N PHE A 88 -19.96 16.62 -2.07
CA PHE A 88 -19.52 18.00 -2.21
C PHE A 88 -18.74 18.48 -0.99
N LEU A 89 -19.21 18.17 0.23
CA LEU A 89 -18.49 18.48 1.47
C LEU A 89 -17.10 17.83 1.52
N VAL A 90 -17.00 16.55 1.15
CA VAL A 90 -15.70 15.85 1.07
C VAL A 90 -14.79 16.49 0.04
N LYS A 91 -15.32 16.80 -1.16
CA LYS A 91 -14.56 17.35 -2.27
C LYS A 91 -14.00 18.73 -1.95
N GLU A 92 -14.79 19.60 -1.34
CA GLU A 92 -14.41 20.99 -1.05
C GLU A 92 -13.75 21.17 0.32
N PHE A 93 -13.61 20.10 1.10
CA PHE A 93 -13.03 20.16 2.45
C PHE A 93 -11.62 20.78 2.46
N LYS A 94 -11.42 21.69 3.41
CA LYS A 94 -10.15 22.32 3.75
C LYS A 94 -10.06 22.43 5.25
N ILE A 95 -8.85 22.37 5.78
CA ILE A 95 -8.62 22.60 7.21
C ILE A 95 -8.50 24.11 7.40
N GLU A 96 -9.39 24.69 8.21
CA GLU A 96 -9.30 26.07 8.64
C GLU A 96 -8.45 26.15 9.91
N LEU A 97 -7.38 26.94 9.88
CA LEU A 97 -6.52 27.19 11.02
C LEU A 97 -6.12 28.66 11.08
N GLN A 98 -6.41 29.33 12.20
CA GLN A 98 -6.08 30.75 12.43
C GLN A 98 -6.51 31.70 11.29
N GLY A 99 -7.69 31.45 10.69
CA GLY A 99 -8.23 32.25 9.59
C GLY A 99 -7.60 32.00 8.23
N LYS A 100 -6.77 30.96 8.09
CA LYS A 100 -6.26 30.46 6.81
C LYS A 100 -6.86 29.09 6.51
N SER A 101 -7.10 28.85 5.23
CA SER A 101 -7.66 27.62 4.70
C SER A 101 -6.55 26.81 4.02
N TYR A 102 -6.41 25.55 4.42
CA TYR A 102 -5.39 24.64 3.91
C TYR A 102 -6.06 23.51 3.14
N GLY A 103 -5.82 23.44 1.83
CA GLY A 103 -6.20 22.30 1.01
C GLY A 103 -5.34 21.07 1.31
N ILE A 104 -5.73 19.93 0.73
CA ILE A 104 -5.02 18.65 0.94
C ILE A 104 -3.54 18.69 0.55
N SER A 105 -3.19 19.46 -0.48
CA SER A 105 -1.81 19.65 -0.94
C SER A 105 -0.98 20.57 -0.04
N GLU A 106 -1.61 21.27 0.89
CA GLU A 106 -0.99 22.25 1.79
C GLU A 106 -0.89 21.73 3.23
N VAL A 107 -1.29 20.48 3.49
CA VAL A 107 -1.36 19.90 4.84
C VAL A 107 0.02 19.77 5.49
N SER A 108 1.08 19.55 4.70
CA SER A 108 2.45 19.58 5.21
C SER A 108 2.84 20.92 5.87
N GLU A 109 2.21 22.04 5.49
CA GLU A 109 2.41 23.33 6.14
C GLU A 109 1.79 23.37 7.55
N ILE A 110 0.69 22.65 7.78
CA ILE A 110 0.09 22.51 9.11
C ILE A 110 1.07 21.80 10.06
N SER A 111 1.70 20.71 9.60
CA SER A 111 2.73 20.00 10.37
C SER A 111 3.93 20.91 10.71
N LYS A 112 4.35 21.79 9.79
CA LYS A 112 5.41 22.80 10.07
C LYS A 112 4.96 23.82 11.11
N ILE A 113 3.72 24.29 11.06
CA ILE A 113 3.14 25.21 12.05
C ILE A 113 3.13 24.54 13.43
N LEU A 114 2.56 23.33 13.54
CA LEU A 114 2.52 22.55 14.78
C LEU A 114 3.92 22.37 15.39
N LYS A 115 4.90 21.98 14.57
CA LYS A 115 6.30 21.85 14.97
C LYS A 115 6.89 23.17 15.48
N SER A 116 6.63 24.29 14.81
CA SER A 116 7.10 25.61 15.23
C SER A 116 6.52 26.07 16.57
N LEU A 117 5.35 25.55 16.95
CA LEU A 117 4.68 25.81 18.20
C LEU A 117 5.06 24.81 19.31
N GLY A 118 5.93 23.84 19.01
CA GLY A 118 6.39 22.82 19.95
C GLY A 118 5.41 21.66 20.14
N SER A 119 4.49 21.43 19.21
CA SER A 119 3.62 20.25 19.22
C SER A 119 4.36 19.01 18.70
N ASP A 120 4.15 17.88 19.36
CA ASP A 120 4.58 16.55 18.91
C ASP A 120 3.56 15.91 17.94
N LYS A 121 2.46 16.60 17.60
CA LYS A 121 1.46 16.07 16.68
C LYS A 121 1.80 16.35 15.23
N ARG A 122 1.52 15.38 14.36
CA ARG A 122 1.71 15.50 12.91
C ARG A 122 0.44 15.09 12.18
N ILE A 123 0.27 15.68 11.02
CA ILE A 123 -0.83 15.38 10.11
C ILE A 123 -0.26 14.86 8.79
N CYS A 124 -0.86 13.77 8.32
CA CYS A 124 -0.67 13.20 6.98
C CYS A 124 -1.96 13.41 6.20
N ALA A 125 -1.84 13.78 4.92
CA ALA A 125 -2.99 13.80 4.04
C ALA A 125 -2.68 13.28 2.64
N GLY A 126 -3.70 12.72 2.01
CA GLY A 126 -3.57 12.15 0.68
C GLY A 126 -4.92 11.78 0.08
N PHE A 127 -4.89 11.01 -0.99
CA PHE A 127 -6.09 10.46 -1.59
C PHE A 127 -6.05 8.94 -1.49
N TYR A 128 -7.17 8.35 -1.13
CA TYR A 128 -7.39 6.91 -1.30
C TYR A 128 -8.60 6.73 -2.23
N GLY A 129 -8.33 6.36 -3.48
CA GLY A 129 -9.30 6.47 -4.56
C GLY A 129 -9.75 7.92 -4.76
N ALA A 130 -11.06 8.17 -4.76
CA ALA A 130 -11.64 9.51 -4.92
C ALA A 130 -11.74 10.30 -3.60
N PHE A 131 -11.43 9.69 -2.44
CA PHE A 131 -11.67 10.30 -1.13
C PHE A 131 -10.41 10.92 -0.56
N ARG A 132 -10.58 12.11 0.03
CA ARG A 132 -9.55 12.72 0.86
C ARG A 132 -9.29 11.83 2.07
N SER A 133 -8.02 11.63 2.38
CA SER A 133 -7.53 10.81 3.47
C SER A 133 -6.75 11.70 4.42
N PHE A 134 -7.03 11.58 5.73
CA PHE A 134 -6.30 12.28 6.78
C PHE A 134 -6.01 11.34 7.94
N ILE A 135 -4.82 11.50 8.53
CA ILE A 135 -4.39 10.90 9.80
C ILE A 135 -3.73 12.01 10.62
N PHE A 136 -4.17 12.19 11.85
CA PHE A 136 -3.62 13.16 12.79
C PHE A 136 -3.38 12.51 14.15
N GLY A 137 -2.21 12.71 14.72
CA GLY A 137 -1.81 12.00 15.92
C GLY A 137 -0.50 12.46 16.51
N ASP A 138 -0.18 11.94 17.70
CA ASP A 138 1.12 12.13 18.34
C ASP A 138 2.18 11.37 17.55
N ALA A 139 3.32 12.02 17.27
CA ALA A 139 4.33 11.50 16.38
C ALA A 139 5.75 11.71 16.92
N THR A 140 6.60 10.70 16.73
CA THR A 140 8.05 10.89 16.80
C THR A 140 8.62 11.03 15.40
N GLU A 141 9.69 11.82 15.25
CA GLU A 141 10.30 12.12 13.95
C GLU A 141 11.76 11.61 13.91
N GLU A 142 12.11 10.94 12.83
CA GLU A 142 13.49 10.56 12.51
C GLU A 142 13.79 10.92 11.05
N ILE A 143 15.03 11.33 10.76
CA ILE A 143 15.48 11.48 9.36
C ILE A 143 16.22 10.21 8.99
N ILE A 144 15.67 9.44 8.06
CA ILE A 144 16.27 8.23 7.54
C ILE A 144 16.59 8.45 6.06
N ASN A 145 17.88 8.62 5.77
CA ASN A 145 18.36 9.08 4.48
C ASN A 145 17.83 10.47 4.11
N ASP A 146 17.05 10.58 3.02
CA ASP A 146 16.47 11.80 2.49
C ASP A 146 14.97 11.92 2.84
N PHE A 147 14.47 11.05 3.74
CA PHE A 147 13.08 11.00 4.16
C PHE A 147 12.91 11.49 5.59
N ASN A 148 11.83 12.25 5.82
CA ASN A 148 11.33 12.53 7.16
C ASN A 148 10.36 11.40 7.53
N VAL A 149 10.78 10.54 8.45
CA VAL A 149 9.97 9.43 8.94
C VAL A 149 9.24 9.88 10.19
N HIS A 150 7.92 9.80 10.15
CA HIS A 150 7.01 10.12 11.24
C HIS A 150 6.43 8.82 11.78
N TYR A 151 6.75 8.45 13.01
CA TYR A 151 6.09 7.34 13.69
C TYR A 151 4.89 7.89 14.45
N ILE A 152 3.69 7.72 13.88
CA ILE A 152 2.44 8.09 14.53
C ILE A 152 2.18 7.06 15.63
N GLU A 153 2.46 7.45 16.87
CA GLU A 153 2.36 6.62 18.07
C GLU A 153 0.89 6.38 18.44
N LYS A 154 0.05 7.41 18.27
CA LYS A 154 -1.40 7.35 18.54
C LYS A 154 -2.18 8.21 17.54
N GLU A 155 -3.19 7.64 16.90
CA GLU A 155 -4.08 8.34 15.98
C GLU A 155 -5.24 8.99 16.76
N ILE A 156 -5.22 10.32 16.85
CA ILE A 156 -6.24 11.11 17.56
C ILE A 156 -7.47 11.34 16.69
N ALA A 157 -7.26 11.51 15.38
CA ALA A 157 -8.32 11.63 14.40
C ALA A 157 -7.87 11.04 13.06
N ARG A 158 -8.75 10.27 12.40
CA ARG A 158 -8.53 9.82 11.02
C ARG A 158 -9.83 9.68 10.24
N THR A 159 -9.70 9.72 8.93
CA THR A 159 -10.81 9.38 8.03
C THR A 159 -10.95 7.86 7.87
N PRO A 160 -12.17 7.32 7.65
CA PRO A 160 -12.44 5.88 7.63
C PRO A 160 -11.75 5.13 6.49
N ASN A 161 -11.42 5.81 5.39
CA ASN A 161 -10.68 5.27 4.24
C ASN A 161 -9.20 4.98 4.53
N ASN A 162 -8.71 5.17 5.77
CA ASN A 162 -7.41 4.71 6.23
C ASN A 162 -7.54 3.56 7.24
N PRO A 163 -8.05 2.37 6.86
CA PRO A 163 -8.16 1.25 7.80
C PRO A 163 -6.79 0.90 8.39
N LEU A 164 -6.78 0.36 9.59
CA LEU A 164 -5.56 -0.09 10.29
C LEU A 164 -4.85 -1.29 9.61
N LEU A 165 -5.34 -1.76 8.45
CA LEU A 165 -4.60 -2.66 7.57
C LEU A 165 -3.46 -1.94 6.81
N ILE A 166 -3.56 -0.61 6.65
CA ILE A 166 -2.53 0.21 6.02
C ILE A 166 -1.57 0.66 7.11
N ALA A 167 -0.41 0.01 7.22
CA ALA A 167 0.55 0.26 8.31
C ALA A 167 1.50 1.44 8.04
N ALA A 168 1.69 1.82 6.78
CA ALA A 168 2.55 2.91 6.36
C ALA A 168 1.90 3.67 5.20
N VAL A 169 2.19 4.97 5.11
CA VAL A 169 1.78 5.83 4.00
C VAL A 169 2.90 6.82 3.65
N MET A 170 3.06 7.12 2.36
CA MET A 170 4.05 8.07 1.88
C MET A 170 3.40 9.34 1.30
N GLU A 171 3.91 10.52 1.70
CA GLU A 171 3.54 11.82 1.17
C GLU A 171 4.80 12.60 0.78
N GLY A 172 5.21 12.48 -0.49
CA GLY A 172 6.45 13.08 -0.98
C GLY A 172 7.67 12.47 -0.29
N GLN A 173 8.44 13.28 0.43
CA GLN A 173 9.59 12.81 1.24
C GLN A 173 9.20 12.47 2.69
N ASN A 174 7.90 12.51 3.04
CA ASN A 174 7.44 12.12 4.36
C ASN A 174 6.93 10.68 4.31
N ILE A 175 7.39 9.83 5.23
CA ILE A 175 6.86 8.48 5.43
C ILE A 175 6.20 8.47 6.80
N PHE A 176 4.93 8.08 6.87
CA PHE A 176 4.20 7.97 8.12
C PHE A 176 3.99 6.50 8.44
N ILE A 177 4.65 6.02 9.50
CA ILE A 177 4.43 4.69 10.06
C ILE A 177 3.37 4.79 11.15
N ARG A 178 2.33 3.97 11.06
CA ARG A 178 1.18 3.96 11.96
C ARG A 178 1.35 2.86 13.00
N LYS A 179 1.72 3.21 14.24
CA LYS A 179 2.05 2.22 15.28
C LYS A 179 0.83 1.42 15.73
N GLU A 180 -0.32 2.06 15.86
CA GLU A 180 -1.60 1.38 16.15
C GLU A 180 -1.97 0.37 15.04
N ALA A 181 -1.68 0.69 13.77
CA ALA A 181 -1.89 -0.26 12.67
C ALA A 181 -0.94 -1.47 12.78
N CYS A 182 0.34 -1.23 13.05
CA CYS A 182 1.32 -2.30 13.27
C CYS A 182 0.91 -3.21 14.45
N GLU A 183 0.42 -2.62 15.53
CA GLU A 183 -0.03 -3.35 16.72
C GLU A 183 -1.30 -4.17 16.45
N LEU A 184 -2.28 -3.61 15.74
CA LEU A 184 -3.46 -4.36 15.35
C LEU A 184 -3.08 -5.56 14.47
N LEU A 185 -2.22 -5.35 13.47
CA LEU A 185 -1.73 -6.42 12.59
C LEU A 185 -0.98 -7.50 13.39
N PHE A 186 -0.19 -7.11 14.39
CA PHE A 186 0.44 -8.04 15.31
C PHE A 186 -0.57 -8.94 16.02
N TYR A 187 -1.62 -8.38 16.62
CA TYR A 187 -2.64 -9.18 17.30
C TYR A 187 -3.50 -10.01 16.33
N GLN A 188 -3.91 -9.43 15.20
CA GLN A 188 -4.77 -10.12 14.24
C GLN A 188 -4.05 -11.26 13.49
N LYS A 189 -2.76 -11.10 13.22
CA LYS A 189 -2.00 -12.05 12.40
C LYS A 189 -1.12 -13.00 13.20
N TRP A 190 -0.40 -12.48 14.18
CA TRP A 190 0.65 -13.22 14.87
C TRP A 190 0.18 -13.85 16.17
N ALA A 191 -0.72 -13.18 16.91
CA ALA A 191 -1.31 -13.81 18.09
C ALA A 191 -2.20 -15.01 17.74
N LYS A 192 -2.81 -15.01 16.53
CA LYS A 192 -3.57 -16.15 15.99
C LYS A 192 -2.71 -17.31 15.49
N ALA A 193 -1.38 -17.16 15.39
CA ALA A 193 -0.49 -18.24 14.97
C ALA A 193 -0.46 -19.44 15.94
N PHE A 194 -0.94 -19.24 17.18
CA PHE A 194 -1.08 -20.30 18.19
C PHE A 194 -2.44 -21.00 18.17
N GLU A 195 -3.36 -20.55 17.31
CA GLU A 195 -4.66 -21.18 17.10
C GLU A 195 -4.53 -22.33 16.09
N ALA A 196 -5.47 -23.29 16.12
CA ALA A 196 -5.48 -24.37 15.15
C ALA A 196 -5.75 -23.80 13.74
N ALA A 197 -4.83 -24.00 12.81
CA ALA A 197 -5.07 -23.64 11.42
C ALA A 197 -6.16 -24.52 10.80
N PRO A 198 -6.94 -23.98 9.85
CA PRO A 198 -7.79 -24.78 8.99
C PRO A 198 -7.01 -25.94 8.35
N ASN A 199 -7.69 -27.07 8.15
CA ASN A 199 -7.08 -28.28 7.58
C ASN A 199 -7.01 -28.20 6.04
N ASP A 200 -6.40 -27.13 5.53
CA ASP A 200 -6.06 -26.96 4.13
C ASP A 200 -4.55 -26.68 3.97
N LEU A 201 -4.02 -26.98 2.79
CA LEU A 201 -2.59 -26.92 2.51
C LEU A 201 -2.02 -25.49 2.65
N TYR A 202 -2.77 -24.46 2.23
CA TYR A 202 -2.30 -23.08 2.23
C TYR A 202 -2.20 -22.54 3.65
N SER A 203 -3.23 -22.78 4.47
CA SER A 203 -3.23 -22.43 5.89
C SER A 203 -2.10 -23.13 6.63
N GLN A 204 -1.85 -24.42 6.34
CA GLN A 204 -0.75 -25.17 6.95
C GLN A 204 0.62 -24.60 6.58
N LEU A 205 0.84 -24.24 5.31
CA LEU A 205 2.10 -23.62 4.86
C LEU A 205 2.31 -22.23 5.46
N SER A 206 1.28 -21.39 5.48
CA SER A 206 1.30 -20.10 6.18
C SER A 206 1.72 -20.27 7.64
N GLN A 207 1.13 -21.26 8.34
CA GLN A 207 1.55 -21.59 9.71
C GLN A 207 2.99 -22.10 9.81
N LYS A 208 3.51 -22.85 8.83
CA LYS A 208 4.92 -23.26 8.84
C LYS A 208 5.85 -22.04 8.71
N ILE A 209 5.55 -21.09 7.82
CA ILE A 209 6.33 -19.83 7.71
C ILE A 209 6.27 -19.06 9.03
N LYS A 210 5.08 -18.89 9.60
CA LYS A 210 4.89 -18.20 10.90
C LYS A 210 5.66 -18.87 12.02
N LYS A 211 5.59 -20.20 12.14
CA LYS A 211 6.35 -20.98 13.13
C LYS A 211 7.86 -20.81 12.95
N ARG A 212 8.35 -20.81 11.70
CA ARG A 212 9.76 -20.54 11.41
C ARG A 212 10.14 -19.13 11.85
N ALA A 213 9.36 -18.11 11.52
CA ALA A 213 9.58 -16.74 11.98
C ALA A 213 9.63 -16.65 13.51
N LEU A 214 8.61 -17.17 14.21
CA LEU A 214 8.51 -17.16 15.67
C LEU A 214 9.70 -17.88 16.34
N SER A 215 10.19 -18.98 15.76
CA SER A 215 11.35 -19.72 16.29
C SER A 215 12.63 -18.86 16.31
N LEU A 216 12.80 -17.95 15.35
CA LEU A 216 13.96 -17.05 15.29
C LEU A 216 13.94 -15.97 16.38
N TYR A 217 12.77 -15.72 16.96
CA TYR A 217 12.62 -14.90 18.17
C TYR A 217 12.64 -15.74 19.46
N SER A 218 12.84 -17.05 19.38
CA SER A 218 12.68 -17.98 20.52
C SER A 218 11.30 -17.85 21.17
N ILE A 219 10.23 -17.82 20.36
CA ILE A 219 8.83 -17.74 20.82
C ILE A 219 8.19 -19.11 20.64
N ASN A 220 7.72 -19.72 21.74
CA ASN A 220 7.07 -21.03 21.71
C ASN A 220 5.57 -20.97 22.00
N ASN A 221 5.11 -19.90 22.64
CA ASN A 221 3.73 -19.71 23.05
C ASN A 221 3.32 -18.24 22.99
N LYS A 222 2.04 -17.97 23.27
CA LYS A 222 1.47 -16.61 23.23
C LYS A 222 2.12 -15.67 24.25
N GLU A 223 2.46 -16.14 25.44
CA GLU A 223 3.10 -15.31 26.49
C GLU A 223 4.51 -14.87 26.08
N ASP A 224 5.28 -15.76 25.45
CA ASP A 224 6.58 -15.42 24.85
C ASP A 224 6.43 -14.35 23.77
N LEU A 225 5.37 -14.43 22.94
CA LEU A 225 5.09 -13.46 21.89
C LEU A 225 4.80 -12.08 22.48
N ILE A 226 3.95 -12.00 23.51
CA ILE A 226 3.64 -10.74 24.19
C ILE A 226 4.90 -10.14 24.84
N THR A 227 5.73 -10.96 25.47
CA THR A 227 6.99 -10.51 26.09
C THR A 227 7.96 -9.93 25.06
N LYS A 228 7.95 -10.43 23.82
CA LYS A 228 8.83 -9.97 22.72
C LYS A 228 8.15 -8.99 21.77
N LYS A 229 6.95 -8.50 22.10
CA LYS A 229 6.13 -7.62 21.25
C LYS A 229 6.92 -6.44 20.69
N GLU A 230 7.63 -5.69 21.53
CA GLU A 230 8.37 -4.49 21.09
C GLU A 230 9.44 -4.80 20.04
N MET A 231 10.19 -5.89 20.22
CA MET A 231 11.18 -6.34 19.24
C MET A 231 10.52 -6.77 17.93
N PHE A 232 9.39 -7.47 18.03
CA PHE A 232 8.63 -7.93 16.88
C PHE A 232 8.03 -6.78 16.08
N LEU A 233 7.41 -5.80 16.76
CA LEU A 233 6.86 -4.59 16.17
C LEU A 233 7.94 -3.72 15.55
N LYS A 234 9.13 -3.66 16.14
CA LYS A 234 10.30 -2.98 15.55
C LYS A 234 10.67 -3.62 14.21
N ASP A 235 10.81 -4.95 14.17
CA ASP A 235 11.21 -5.67 12.96
C ASP A 235 10.09 -5.61 11.88
N MET A 236 8.80 -5.67 12.26
CA MET A 236 7.67 -5.40 11.35
C MET A 236 7.69 -3.97 10.79
N THR A 237 7.90 -2.97 11.66
CA THR A 237 7.99 -1.56 11.27
C THR A 237 9.13 -1.34 10.28
N ALA A 238 10.28 -1.99 10.48
CA ALA A 238 11.42 -1.87 9.57
C ALA A 238 11.06 -2.36 8.16
N ASN A 239 10.39 -3.51 8.06
CA ASN A 239 9.92 -4.02 6.77
C ASN A 239 9.01 -3.03 6.03
N TYR A 240 8.01 -2.47 6.72
CA TYR A 240 7.11 -1.47 6.11
C TYR A 240 7.85 -0.19 5.73
N LEU A 241 8.71 0.32 6.60
CA LEU A 241 9.52 1.51 6.31
C LEU A 241 10.38 1.34 5.06
N TYR A 242 11.13 0.24 4.97
CA TYR A 242 12.01 0.03 3.83
C TYR A 242 11.26 -0.26 2.53
N HIS A 243 10.04 -0.79 2.60
CA HIS A 243 9.15 -0.92 1.45
C HIS A 243 8.74 0.46 0.91
N GLU A 244 8.30 1.38 1.79
CA GLU A 244 7.96 2.76 1.39
C GLU A 244 9.16 3.52 0.80
N ILE A 245 10.35 3.38 1.41
CA ILE A 245 11.60 3.92 0.86
C ILE A 245 11.85 3.35 -0.55
N GLY A 246 11.57 2.05 -0.71
CA GLY A 246 11.67 1.31 -1.96
C GLY A 246 10.87 1.93 -3.11
N HIS A 247 9.64 2.39 -2.86
CA HIS A 247 8.82 3.06 -3.89
C HIS A 247 9.51 4.31 -4.46
N SER A 248 10.14 5.12 -3.61
CA SER A 248 10.76 6.37 -4.04
C SER A 248 12.08 6.15 -4.81
N VAL A 249 12.87 5.14 -4.43
CA VAL A 249 14.20 4.91 -5.05
C VAL A 249 14.18 3.93 -6.21
N SER A 250 13.25 2.97 -6.26
CA SER A 250 13.14 2.00 -7.35
C SER A 250 12.82 2.67 -8.69
N LEU A 251 11.89 3.62 -8.66
CA LEU A 251 11.37 4.28 -9.85
C LEU A 251 12.42 5.19 -10.49
N SER A 252 13.10 6.00 -9.68
CA SER A 252 14.07 7.00 -10.17
C SER A 252 15.42 6.41 -10.61
N ALA A 253 15.80 5.24 -10.10
CA ALA A 253 17.09 4.62 -10.43
C ALA A 253 17.08 3.82 -11.74
N VAL A 254 15.90 3.34 -12.17
CA VAL A 254 15.77 2.37 -13.27
C VAL A 254 14.91 2.89 -14.42
N PHE A 255 13.95 3.77 -14.12
CA PHE A 255 12.98 4.30 -15.06
C PHE A 255 13.09 5.82 -15.17
N THR A 256 12.67 6.35 -16.31
CA THR A 256 12.42 7.78 -16.49
C THR A 256 11.20 8.21 -15.68
N THR A 257 11.06 9.51 -15.45
CA THR A 257 9.86 10.08 -14.81
C THR A 257 8.59 9.73 -15.57
N ASP A 258 8.62 9.75 -16.90
CA ASP A 258 7.46 9.45 -17.73
C ASP A 258 7.06 7.96 -17.67
N GLU A 259 8.04 7.06 -17.73
CA GLU A 259 7.80 5.61 -17.57
C GLU A 259 7.17 5.31 -16.20
N SER A 260 7.74 5.90 -15.14
CA SER A 260 7.22 5.74 -13.77
C SER A 260 5.80 6.28 -13.66
N ALA A 261 5.56 7.48 -14.19
CA ALA A 261 4.27 8.16 -14.15
C ALA A 261 3.16 7.38 -14.86
N LEU A 262 3.45 6.81 -16.03
CA LEU A 262 2.49 6.00 -16.77
C LEU A 262 2.10 4.77 -15.95
N GLY A 263 3.08 4.09 -15.35
CA GLY A 263 2.79 2.93 -14.50
C GLY A 263 2.13 3.25 -13.17
N GLU A 264 2.31 4.45 -12.59
CA GLU A 264 1.49 4.90 -11.47
C GLU A 264 0.06 5.21 -11.91
N GLY A 265 -0.08 5.91 -13.03
CA GLY A 265 -1.36 6.34 -13.58
C GLY A 265 -2.25 5.17 -14.00
N SER A 266 -1.66 4.03 -14.38
CA SER A 266 -2.41 2.82 -14.76
C SER A 266 -3.22 2.22 -13.61
N ALA A 267 -2.94 2.58 -12.35
CA ALA A 267 -3.68 2.09 -11.19
C ALA A 267 -5.18 2.39 -11.24
N VAL A 268 -5.62 3.40 -12.01
CA VAL A 268 -7.05 3.70 -12.22
C VAL A 268 -7.78 2.60 -13.00
N ILE A 269 -7.06 1.78 -13.77
CA ILE A 269 -7.61 0.60 -14.46
C ILE A 269 -7.93 -0.54 -13.46
N GLY A 270 -7.46 -0.41 -12.22
CA GLY A 270 -7.51 -1.44 -11.18
C GLY A 270 -6.20 -2.19 -11.02
N ALA A 271 -6.24 -3.29 -10.27
CA ALA A 271 -5.08 -4.16 -10.05
C ALA A 271 -4.60 -4.74 -11.40
N ASN A 272 -3.40 -4.37 -11.80
CA ASN A 272 -2.84 -4.73 -13.11
C ASN A 272 -1.34 -5.04 -13.02
N THR A 273 -0.78 -5.56 -14.11
CA THR A 273 0.59 -6.05 -14.19
C THR A 273 1.65 -4.98 -13.91
N LEU A 274 1.44 -3.73 -14.31
CA LEU A 274 2.38 -2.65 -13.99
C LEU A 274 2.38 -2.34 -12.49
N VAL A 275 1.20 -2.25 -11.88
CA VAL A 275 1.08 -2.04 -10.42
C VAL A 275 1.76 -3.18 -9.67
N LEU A 276 1.49 -4.43 -10.07
CA LEU A 276 2.11 -5.62 -9.49
C LEU A 276 3.65 -5.58 -9.57
N ILE A 277 4.21 -5.22 -10.73
CA ILE A 277 5.66 -5.09 -10.89
C ILE A 277 6.20 -3.94 -10.03
N LYS A 278 5.51 -2.80 -9.94
CA LYS A 278 5.95 -1.67 -9.10
C LYS A 278 6.06 -2.03 -7.62
N GLU A 279 5.06 -2.74 -7.08
CA GLU A 279 5.08 -3.23 -5.70
C GLU A 279 6.29 -4.15 -5.47
N PHE A 280 6.53 -5.09 -6.40
CA PHE A 280 7.71 -5.95 -6.35
C PHE A 280 9.03 -5.15 -6.42
N LEU A 281 9.10 -4.13 -7.28
CA LEU A 281 10.31 -3.32 -7.42
C LEU A 281 10.60 -2.44 -6.20
N ALA A 282 9.57 -2.06 -5.43
CA ALA A 282 9.77 -1.41 -4.15
C ALA A 282 10.51 -2.35 -3.17
N ASP A 283 10.17 -3.64 -3.18
CA ASP A 283 10.80 -4.64 -2.31
C ASP A 283 12.25 -4.96 -2.68
N PHE A 284 12.55 -4.91 -3.97
CA PHE A 284 13.85 -5.27 -4.53
C PHE A 284 14.63 -4.07 -5.06
N ALA A 285 14.30 -2.86 -4.62
CA ALA A 285 14.96 -1.64 -5.08
C ALA A 285 16.47 -1.67 -4.80
N LEU A 286 17.26 -1.29 -5.82
CA LEU A 286 18.71 -1.52 -5.86
C LEU A 286 19.52 -0.88 -4.73
N THR A 287 19.02 0.22 -4.18
CA THR A 287 19.77 1.03 -3.21
C THR A 287 19.21 0.91 -1.81
N LYS A 288 17.89 0.94 -1.66
CA LYS A 288 17.19 0.93 -0.38
C LYS A 288 15.84 0.23 -0.54
N SER A 289 15.71 -0.92 0.09
CA SER A 289 14.50 -1.75 0.08
C SER A 289 14.55 -2.73 1.26
N PRO A 290 13.45 -3.46 1.57
CA PRO A 290 13.46 -4.49 2.62
C PRO A 290 14.56 -5.52 2.38
N PHE A 291 14.67 -6.07 1.16
CA PHE A 291 15.69 -7.07 0.85
C PHE A 291 17.11 -6.48 0.85
N GLN A 292 17.30 -5.25 0.35
CA GLN A 292 18.59 -4.59 0.40
C GLN A 292 19.04 -4.30 1.85
N HIS A 293 18.10 -3.98 2.75
CA HIS A 293 18.36 -3.81 4.17
C HIS A 293 18.75 -5.13 4.84
N MET A 294 18.03 -6.23 4.56
CA MET A 294 18.39 -7.56 5.05
C MET A 294 19.79 -7.99 4.60
N LEU A 295 20.16 -7.71 3.35
CA LEU A 295 21.50 -7.98 2.83
C LEU A 295 22.57 -7.18 3.57
N GLN A 296 22.35 -5.88 3.80
CA GLN A 296 23.28 -5.04 4.57
C GLN A 296 23.47 -5.57 5.99
N LEU A 297 22.39 -5.99 6.66
CA LEU A 297 22.48 -6.60 7.99
C LEU A 297 23.29 -7.89 7.98
N ALA A 298 23.08 -8.75 6.98
CA ALA A 298 23.85 -9.99 6.83
C ALA A 298 25.36 -9.71 6.63
N GLU A 299 25.71 -8.72 5.80
CA GLU A 299 27.10 -8.30 5.57
C GLU A 299 27.76 -7.71 6.82
N LEU A 300 26.98 -7.04 7.68
CA LEU A 300 27.43 -6.50 8.97
C LEU A 300 27.53 -7.57 10.08
N GLY A 301 27.40 -8.86 9.75
CA GLY A 301 27.44 -9.95 10.73
C GLY A 301 26.17 -10.11 11.56
N LYS A 302 25.07 -9.43 11.21
CA LYS A 302 23.76 -9.51 11.87
C LYS A 302 22.81 -10.46 11.14
N ALA A 303 23.32 -11.60 10.67
CA ALA A 303 22.55 -12.57 9.88
C ALA A 303 21.28 -13.07 10.61
N GLY A 304 21.28 -13.17 11.93
CA GLY A 304 20.09 -13.55 12.70
C GLY A 304 18.96 -12.51 12.62
N GLU A 305 19.27 -11.22 12.62
CA GLU A 305 18.30 -10.13 12.42
C GLU A 305 17.78 -10.12 10.98
N ALA A 306 18.67 -10.29 10.00
CA ALA A 306 18.29 -10.42 8.60
C ALA A 306 17.33 -11.61 8.35
N GLN A 307 17.60 -12.77 8.98
CA GLN A 307 16.70 -13.93 8.88
C GLN A 307 15.32 -13.65 9.50
N ARG A 308 15.27 -12.98 10.67
CA ARG A 308 14.00 -12.60 11.29
C ARG A 308 13.17 -11.71 10.37
N LEU A 309 13.77 -10.65 9.85
CA LEU A 309 13.12 -9.72 8.93
C LEU A 309 12.61 -10.42 7.67
N PHE A 310 13.40 -11.33 7.09
CA PHE A 310 13.03 -12.07 5.88
C PHE A 310 11.81 -12.97 6.11
N TYR A 311 11.78 -13.79 7.17
CA TYR A 311 10.64 -14.69 7.40
C TYR A 311 9.40 -13.94 7.89
N LEU A 312 9.55 -12.82 8.61
CA LEU A 312 8.45 -11.89 8.84
C LEU A 312 7.89 -11.38 7.52
N TYR A 313 8.75 -10.88 6.63
CA TYR A 313 8.36 -10.31 5.34
C TYR A 313 7.65 -11.34 4.46
N LEU A 314 8.17 -12.56 4.42
CA LEU A 314 7.59 -13.66 3.66
C LEU A 314 6.22 -14.07 4.22
N SER A 315 6.06 -14.12 5.54
CA SER A 315 4.74 -14.33 6.15
C SER A 315 3.79 -13.17 5.89
N ASP A 316 4.32 -11.96 5.74
CA ASP A 316 3.54 -10.77 5.41
C ASP A 316 2.98 -10.76 4.00
N ASN A 317 3.74 -11.32 3.07
CA ASN A 317 3.38 -11.40 1.65
C ASN A 317 2.80 -12.75 1.21
N PHE A 318 2.60 -13.70 2.14
CA PHE A 318 1.96 -14.98 1.82
C PHE A 318 0.44 -14.83 1.93
N PHE A 319 -0.23 -14.66 0.79
CA PHE A 319 -1.67 -14.38 0.72
C PHE A 319 -2.52 -15.59 0.32
N TYR A 320 -1.91 -16.75 0.05
CA TYR A 320 -2.67 -17.96 -0.31
C TYR A 320 -3.57 -18.47 0.82
N ASP A 321 -3.35 -18.04 2.07
CA ASP A 321 -4.19 -18.34 3.24
C ASP A 321 -5.37 -17.35 3.40
N THR A 322 -5.65 -16.56 2.36
CA THR A 322 -6.76 -15.60 2.35
C THR A 322 -7.71 -15.88 1.19
N ASP A 323 -8.96 -15.44 1.32
CA ASP A 323 -9.95 -15.52 0.24
C ASP A 323 -9.74 -14.43 -0.84
N ASN A 324 -8.72 -13.57 -0.70
CA ASN A 324 -8.44 -12.49 -1.62
C ASN A 324 -7.48 -12.94 -2.73
N TYR A 325 -8.01 -13.65 -3.73
CA TYR A 325 -7.27 -14.15 -4.88
C TYR A 325 -6.52 -13.08 -5.69
N SER A 326 -6.93 -11.80 -5.59
CA SER A 326 -6.27 -10.69 -6.30
C SER A 326 -4.83 -10.43 -5.83
N LEU A 327 -4.49 -10.84 -4.60
CA LEU A 327 -3.16 -10.68 -4.01
C LEU A 327 -2.23 -11.87 -4.28
N PHE A 328 -2.75 -12.98 -4.80
CA PHE A 328 -1.97 -14.18 -5.07
C PHE A 328 -0.80 -13.94 -6.04
N PRO A 329 -0.94 -13.11 -7.11
CA PRO A 329 0.18 -12.78 -7.98
C PRO A 329 1.35 -12.11 -7.24
N SER A 330 1.09 -11.31 -6.20
CA SER A 330 2.15 -10.71 -5.37
C SER A 330 2.89 -11.79 -4.60
N THR A 331 2.18 -12.76 -4.00
CA THR A 331 2.81 -13.93 -3.38
C THR A 331 3.60 -14.76 -4.39
N ASP A 332 3.04 -15.00 -5.58
CA ASP A 332 3.70 -15.76 -6.66
C ASP A 332 5.05 -15.11 -7.01
N LEU A 333 5.12 -13.78 -7.16
CA LEU A 333 6.34 -13.02 -7.46
C LEU A 333 7.38 -13.05 -6.34
N ILE A 334 6.97 -12.68 -5.12
CA ILE A 334 7.88 -12.62 -3.96
C ILE A 334 8.43 -14.01 -3.68
N LEU A 335 7.58 -15.03 -3.65
CA LEU A 335 7.97 -16.39 -3.33
C LEU A 335 8.83 -17.02 -4.44
N SER A 336 8.52 -16.80 -5.72
CA SER A 336 9.36 -17.29 -6.83
C SER A 336 10.78 -16.74 -6.77
N THR A 337 10.91 -15.47 -6.39
CA THR A 337 12.21 -14.83 -6.21
C THR A 337 12.93 -15.37 -4.97
N CYS A 338 12.23 -15.50 -3.85
CA CYS A 338 12.82 -15.89 -2.57
C CYS A 338 13.16 -17.38 -2.45
N ILE A 339 12.32 -18.27 -3.02
CA ILE A 339 12.40 -19.72 -2.78
C ILE A 339 13.71 -20.35 -3.24
N LYS A 340 14.33 -19.78 -4.28
CA LYS A 340 15.63 -20.21 -4.81
C LYS A 340 16.78 -20.04 -3.81
N TYR A 341 16.60 -19.14 -2.85
CA TYR A 341 17.61 -18.78 -1.86
C TYR A 341 17.28 -19.32 -0.47
N LEU A 342 16.17 -20.05 -0.33
CA LEU A 342 15.80 -20.76 0.88
C LEU A 342 16.40 -22.17 0.92
N ASN A 343 16.97 -22.53 2.06
CA ASN A 343 17.42 -23.89 2.35
C ASN A 343 17.09 -24.25 3.80
N LYS A 344 17.30 -25.52 4.17
CA LYS A 344 17.00 -26.03 5.52
C LYS A 344 17.82 -25.33 6.62
N ASP A 345 19.00 -24.81 6.27
CA ASP A 345 19.93 -24.17 7.20
C ASP A 345 19.70 -22.64 7.31
N GLY A 346 18.82 -22.06 6.48
CA GLY A 346 18.51 -20.64 6.45
C GLY A 346 18.45 -20.05 5.05
N ILE A 347 18.99 -18.85 4.89
CA ILE A 347 18.88 -18.04 3.66
C ILE A 347 20.27 -17.86 3.05
N ASN A 348 20.39 -18.14 1.75
CA ASN A 348 21.57 -17.80 0.96
C ASN A 348 21.56 -16.31 0.58
N PHE A 349 22.00 -15.44 1.50
CA PHE A 349 22.07 -13.99 1.25
C PHE A 349 23.03 -13.62 0.11
N ALA A 350 24.08 -14.41 -0.14
CA ALA A 350 24.99 -14.15 -1.27
C ALA A 350 24.27 -14.34 -2.61
N GLY A 351 23.51 -15.42 -2.76
CA GLY A 351 22.67 -15.64 -3.95
C GLY A 351 21.57 -14.59 -4.09
N LEU A 352 20.92 -14.22 -2.98
CA LEU A 352 19.92 -13.15 -2.98
C LEU A 352 20.52 -11.80 -3.42
N LYS A 353 21.78 -11.51 -3.06
CA LYS A 353 22.48 -10.31 -3.54
C LYS A 353 22.66 -10.29 -5.07
N GLU A 354 22.92 -11.45 -5.68
CA GLU A 354 23.01 -11.57 -7.14
C GLU A 354 21.64 -11.39 -7.83
N GLU A 355 20.54 -11.68 -7.14
CA GLU A 355 19.17 -11.43 -7.61
C GLU A 355 18.87 -9.92 -7.70
N LEU A 356 19.43 -9.12 -6.77
CA LEU A 356 19.28 -7.66 -6.76
C LEU A 356 20.21 -6.94 -7.76
N ASP A 357 21.06 -7.64 -8.53
CA ASP A 357 21.90 -7.02 -9.55
C ASP A 357 21.16 -6.95 -10.89
N ILE A 358 20.74 -5.75 -11.31
CA ILE A 358 20.12 -5.52 -12.62
C ILE A 358 21.02 -5.81 -13.83
N ARG A 359 22.30 -6.13 -13.64
CA ARG A 359 23.17 -6.61 -14.73
C ARG A 359 23.09 -8.12 -14.89
N ASN A 360 22.56 -8.83 -13.90
CA ASN A 360 22.36 -10.27 -13.94
C ASN A 360 21.13 -10.61 -14.80
N GLN A 361 21.37 -10.95 -16.07
CA GLN A 361 20.31 -11.29 -17.02
C GLN A 361 19.48 -12.52 -16.64
N ASN A 362 20.00 -13.36 -15.73
CA ASN A 362 19.31 -14.55 -15.25
C ASN A 362 18.37 -14.26 -14.06
N SER A 363 18.48 -13.10 -13.42
CA SER A 363 17.59 -12.69 -12.31
C SER A 363 16.14 -12.52 -12.77
N ILE A 364 15.21 -12.70 -11.86
CA ILE A 364 13.79 -12.30 -11.99
C ILE A 364 13.70 -10.77 -12.00
N LEU A 365 14.48 -10.07 -11.16
CA LEU A 365 14.50 -8.60 -11.13
C LEU A 365 14.79 -7.99 -12.51
N PHE A 366 15.86 -8.44 -13.18
CA PHE A 366 16.20 -7.95 -14.53
C PHE A 366 15.06 -8.20 -15.53
N TYR A 367 14.46 -9.38 -15.49
CA TYR A 367 13.34 -9.72 -16.36
C TYR A 367 12.15 -8.78 -16.15
N LEU A 368 11.75 -8.54 -14.89
CA LEU A 368 10.62 -7.68 -14.56
C LEU A 368 10.88 -6.22 -14.92
N VAL A 369 12.09 -5.71 -14.72
CA VAL A 369 12.48 -4.36 -15.17
C VAL A 369 12.34 -4.23 -16.69
N LYS A 370 12.81 -5.22 -17.45
CA LYS A 370 12.69 -5.23 -18.91
C LYS A 370 11.23 -5.30 -19.34
N GLU A 371 10.45 -6.16 -18.70
CA GLU A 371 9.04 -6.36 -19.05
C GLU A 371 8.21 -5.11 -18.72
N TYR A 372 8.47 -4.45 -17.59
CA TYR A 372 7.88 -3.16 -17.26
C TYR A 372 8.06 -2.13 -18.37
N LYS A 373 9.28 -1.95 -18.87
CA LYS A 373 9.59 -1.02 -19.97
C LYS A 373 8.86 -1.39 -21.26
N ASN A 374 8.78 -2.67 -21.58
CA ASN A 374 8.05 -3.15 -22.76
C ASN A 374 6.55 -2.84 -22.66
N ILE A 375 5.96 -3.09 -21.48
CA ILE A 375 4.54 -2.82 -21.23
C ILE A 375 4.26 -1.32 -21.33
N VAL A 376 5.06 -0.49 -20.67
CA VAL A 376 4.93 0.98 -20.71
C VAL A 376 4.99 1.49 -22.14
N SER A 377 6.01 1.09 -22.90
CA SER A 377 6.18 1.50 -24.29
C SER A 377 5.01 1.06 -25.17
N TRP A 378 4.51 -0.17 -24.99
CA TRP A 378 3.34 -0.65 -25.74
C TRP A 378 2.08 0.15 -25.42
N LEU A 379 1.85 0.46 -24.14
CA LEU A 379 0.69 1.24 -23.70
C LEU A 379 0.74 2.66 -24.26
N GLU A 380 1.88 3.33 -24.14
CA GLU A 380 2.09 4.66 -24.69
C GLU A 380 1.79 4.68 -26.19
N GLU A 381 2.44 3.81 -26.98
CA GLU A 381 2.21 3.73 -28.42
C GLU A 381 0.76 3.42 -28.79
N ARG A 382 0.09 2.56 -28.02
CA ARG A 382 -1.32 2.19 -28.26
C ARG A 382 -2.25 3.36 -28.02
N ILE A 383 -2.05 4.10 -26.92
CA ILE A 383 -2.87 5.23 -26.52
C ILE A 383 -2.65 6.41 -27.48
N GLU A 384 -1.40 6.69 -27.85
CA GLU A 384 -1.07 7.79 -28.77
C GLU A 384 -1.70 7.62 -30.16
N ARG A 385 -1.88 6.37 -30.60
CA ARG A 385 -2.51 6.02 -31.89
C ARG A 385 -4.03 5.88 -31.81
N THR A 386 -4.64 6.09 -30.65
CA THR A 386 -6.08 5.94 -30.47
C THR A 386 -6.84 7.15 -31.00
N GLU A 387 -7.91 6.89 -31.74
CA GLU A 387 -8.91 7.90 -32.07
C GLU A 387 -10.01 7.89 -31.00
N PHE A 388 -10.25 9.05 -30.38
CA PHE A 388 -11.25 9.21 -29.32
C PHE A 388 -12.54 9.78 -29.92
N ILE A 389 -13.71 9.32 -29.45
CA ILE A 389 -15.00 9.89 -29.86
C ILE A 389 -15.60 10.66 -28.68
N VAL A 390 -15.47 11.99 -28.70
CA VAL A 390 -15.99 12.87 -27.65
C VAL A 390 -17.18 13.65 -28.19
N ALA A 391 -18.36 13.48 -27.58
CA ALA A 391 -19.62 14.08 -28.04
C ALA A 391 -19.89 13.86 -29.55
N GLY A 392 -19.55 12.66 -30.06
CA GLY A 392 -19.75 12.28 -31.46
C GLY A 392 -18.73 12.86 -32.45
N LYS A 393 -17.67 13.53 -31.98
CA LYS A 393 -16.60 14.06 -32.82
C LYS A 393 -15.28 13.31 -32.57
N PRO A 394 -14.51 13.03 -33.64
CA PRO A 394 -13.18 12.45 -33.48
C PRO A 394 -12.23 13.47 -32.83
N LEU A 395 -11.45 13.00 -31.87
CA LEU A 395 -10.39 13.74 -31.18
C LEU A 395 -9.14 12.86 -31.20
N ASP A 396 -8.00 13.41 -31.61
CA ASP A 396 -6.72 12.72 -31.55
C ASP A 396 -6.08 12.84 -30.15
N PHE A 397 -5.05 12.03 -29.89
CA PHE A 397 -4.33 12.06 -28.62
C PHE A 397 -3.71 13.43 -28.33
N LYS A 398 -3.21 14.15 -29.35
CA LYS A 398 -2.59 15.46 -29.17
C LYS A 398 -3.57 16.47 -28.58
N ASN A 399 -4.80 16.51 -29.09
CA ASN A 399 -5.83 17.41 -28.58
C ASN A 399 -6.38 16.95 -27.22
N LEU A 400 -6.50 15.64 -27.00
CA LEU A 400 -6.84 15.11 -25.67
C LEU A 400 -5.79 15.49 -24.62
N SER A 401 -4.51 15.34 -24.93
CA SER A 401 -3.40 15.70 -24.05
C SER A 401 -3.46 17.18 -23.64
N LEU A 402 -3.73 18.09 -24.60
CA LEU A 402 -3.91 19.51 -24.31
C LEU A 402 -5.10 19.77 -23.40
N PHE A 403 -6.20 19.05 -23.59
CA PHE A 403 -7.40 19.15 -22.75
C PHE A 403 -7.09 18.74 -21.30
N VAL A 404 -6.48 17.57 -21.08
CA VAL A 404 -6.13 17.06 -19.74
C VAL A 404 -5.14 17.99 -19.03
N LYS A 405 -4.12 18.51 -19.73
CA LYS A 405 -3.17 19.49 -19.16
C LYS A 405 -3.87 20.80 -18.73
N ALA A 406 -4.85 21.25 -19.51
CA ALA A 406 -5.63 22.43 -19.17
C ALA A 406 -6.53 22.21 -17.93
N GLU A 407 -7.05 21.01 -17.72
CA GLU A 407 -7.81 20.66 -16.51
C GLU A 407 -6.93 20.72 -15.25
N HIS A 408 -5.70 20.22 -15.32
CA HIS A 408 -4.74 20.34 -14.21
C HIS A 408 -4.36 21.77 -13.88
N THR A 409 -4.11 22.59 -14.90
CA THR A 409 -3.72 24.01 -14.71
C THR A 409 -4.84 24.81 -14.04
N LYS A 410 -6.11 24.51 -14.33
CA LYS A 410 -7.28 25.16 -13.71
C LYS A 410 -7.45 24.80 -12.23
N ALA A 411 -6.93 23.66 -11.79
CA ALA A 411 -7.03 23.20 -10.40
C ALA A 411 -6.17 24.02 -9.41
N LYS A 412 -5.42 25.04 -9.86
CA LYS A 412 -4.53 25.89 -9.03
C LYS A 412 -3.48 25.10 -8.20
N ASN A 413 -3.16 23.88 -8.61
CA ASN A 413 -2.08 23.13 -7.99
C ASN A 413 -0.74 23.65 -8.53
N PHE A 414 0.08 24.25 -7.66
CA PHE A 414 1.44 24.74 -7.98
C PHE A 414 2.46 23.59 -8.16
N ILE A 415 2.03 22.45 -8.68
CA ILE A 415 2.90 21.28 -8.89
C ILE A 415 3.54 21.43 -10.28
N SER A 416 4.85 21.29 -10.36
CA SER A 416 5.59 21.38 -11.62
C SER A 416 5.12 20.31 -12.59
N GLU A 417 5.01 20.63 -13.89
CA GLU A 417 4.75 19.62 -14.92
C GLU A 417 5.85 18.54 -14.98
N LYS A 418 7.03 18.79 -14.40
CA LYS A 418 8.12 17.82 -14.32
C LYS A 418 8.04 16.89 -13.11
N ASP A 419 7.09 17.14 -12.20
CA ASP A 419 6.90 16.35 -11.00
C ASP A 419 6.22 15.02 -11.33
N LEU A 420 6.69 13.92 -10.74
CA LEU A 420 6.08 12.61 -10.88
C LEU A 420 4.60 12.65 -10.52
N LYS A 421 4.21 13.35 -9.44
CA LYS A 421 2.81 13.45 -9.01
C LYS A 421 1.92 14.09 -10.08
N TYR A 422 2.43 15.12 -10.77
CA TYR A 422 1.71 15.76 -11.88
C TYR A 422 1.55 14.78 -13.03
N GLN A 423 2.65 14.15 -13.45
CA GLN A 423 2.68 13.23 -14.60
C GLN A 423 1.82 11.98 -14.35
N SER A 424 1.87 11.40 -13.16
CA SER A 424 1.04 10.26 -12.76
C SER A 424 -0.45 10.61 -12.83
N THR A 425 -0.83 11.79 -12.35
CA THR A 425 -2.22 12.26 -12.41
C THR A 425 -2.65 12.55 -13.85
N TYR A 426 -1.74 13.09 -14.68
CA TYR A 426 -1.98 13.28 -16.11
C TYR A 426 -2.28 11.93 -16.80
N TRP A 427 -1.45 10.91 -16.60
CA TRP A 427 -1.66 9.58 -17.18
C TRP A 427 -2.92 8.90 -16.65
N ALA A 428 -3.23 9.03 -15.37
CA ALA A 428 -4.50 8.55 -14.80
C ALA A 428 -5.72 9.14 -15.52
N ASN A 429 -5.72 10.45 -15.77
CA ASN A 429 -6.79 11.10 -16.52
C ASN A 429 -6.85 10.65 -17.98
N ILE A 430 -5.71 10.43 -18.62
CA ILE A 430 -5.66 9.85 -19.97
C ILE A 430 -6.30 8.45 -19.98
N PHE A 431 -5.98 7.57 -19.03
CA PHE A 431 -6.62 6.25 -18.93
C PHE A 431 -8.14 6.34 -18.71
N ASN A 432 -8.60 7.23 -17.84
CA ASN A 432 -10.05 7.47 -17.64
C ASN A 432 -10.75 7.92 -18.94
N HIS A 433 -10.07 8.73 -19.76
CA HIS A 433 -10.58 9.14 -21.06
C HIS A 433 -10.54 8.02 -22.10
N VAL A 434 -9.53 7.15 -22.08
CA VAL A 434 -9.49 5.94 -22.93
C VAL A 434 -10.68 5.04 -22.60
N GLU A 435 -10.96 4.80 -21.32
CA GLU A 435 -12.14 4.04 -20.88
C GLU A 435 -13.44 4.70 -21.36
N SER A 436 -13.59 6.01 -21.16
CA SER A 436 -14.83 6.74 -21.44
C SER A 436 -15.10 6.94 -22.92
N TYR A 437 -14.06 7.13 -23.74
CA TYR A 437 -14.18 7.63 -25.12
C TYR A 437 -13.52 6.74 -26.17
N ALA A 438 -12.86 5.65 -25.77
CA ALA A 438 -12.18 4.70 -26.65
C ALA A 438 -12.25 3.25 -26.15
N ASN A 439 -13.47 2.77 -25.84
CA ASN A 439 -13.74 1.47 -25.21
C ASN A 439 -13.03 0.26 -25.85
N GLU A 440 -12.89 0.23 -27.19
CA GLU A 440 -12.18 -0.87 -27.86
C GLU A 440 -10.68 -0.85 -27.58
N THR A 441 -10.03 0.32 -27.55
CA THR A 441 -8.63 0.44 -27.10
C THR A 441 -8.53 0.03 -25.63
N PHE A 442 -9.47 0.48 -24.78
CA PHE A 442 -9.46 0.13 -23.36
C PHE A 442 -9.49 -1.39 -23.13
N LYS A 443 -10.37 -2.12 -23.83
CA LYS A 443 -10.42 -3.59 -23.78
C LYS A 443 -9.12 -4.24 -24.26
N GLN A 444 -8.49 -3.69 -25.30
CA GLN A 444 -7.19 -4.19 -25.78
C GLN A 444 -6.09 -4.02 -24.74
N ILE A 445 -6.08 -2.87 -24.03
CA ILE A 445 -5.16 -2.62 -22.92
C ILE A 445 -5.38 -3.64 -21.80
N GLN A 446 -6.63 -3.86 -21.38
CA GLN A 446 -6.95 -4.83 -20.33
C GLN A 446 -6.52 -6.25 -20.72
N TYR A 447 -6.81 -6.67 -21.96
CA TYR A 447 -6.40 -7.99 -22.46
C TYR A 447 -4.87 -8.14 -22.48
N PHE A 448 -4.16 -7.14 -22.99
CA PHE A 448 -2.70 -7.15 -23.06
C PHE A 448 -2.05 -7.24 -21.66
N LEU A 449 -2.57 -6.51 -20.68
CA LEU A 449 -2.07 -6.54 -19.31
C LEU A 449 -2.27 -7.92 -18.68
N GLU A 450 -3.44 -8.56 -18.86
CA GLU A 450 -3.69 -9.91 -18.36
C GLU A 450 -2.83 -10.95 -19.08
N GLU A 451 -2.58 -10.79 -20.39
CA GLU A 451 -1.64 -11.63 -21.15
C GLU A 451 -0.22 -11.54 -20.57
N GLN A 452 0.27 -10.33 -20.28
CA GLN A 452 1.60 -10.17 -19.69
C GLN A 452 1.68 -10.75 -18.29
N LYS A 453 0.60 -10.71 -17.49
CA LYS A 453 0.54 -11.37 -16.19
C LYS A 453 0.70 -12.88 -16.30
N MET A 454 0.00 -13.52 -17.25
CA MET A 454 0.15 -14.96 -17.51
C MET A 454 1.58 -15.30 -17.95
N ARG A 455 2.14 -14.50 -18.87
CA ARG A 455 3.51 -14.68 -19.36
C ARG A 455 4.55 -14.56 -18.24
N ILE A 456 4.38 -13.63 -17.32
CA ILE A 456 5.25 -13.49 -16.15
C ILE A 456 5.20 -14.78 -15.33
N SER A 457 4.01 -15.33 -15.05
CA SER A 457 3.88 -16.60 -14.32
C SER A 457 4.63 -17.75 -15.01
N ASP A 458 4.55 -17.87 -16.34
CA ASP A 458 5.27 -18.90 -17.09
C ASP A 458 6.79 -18.73 -16.95
N VAL A 459 7.30 -17.50 -17.08
CA VAL A 459 8.73 -17.20 -16.92
C VAL A 459 9.21 -17.44 -15.49
N LEU A 460 8.38 -17.13 -14.48
CA LEU A 460 8.71 -17.44 -13.09
C LEU A 460 8.84 -18.94 -12.89
N LEU A 461 7.92 -19.74 -13.45
CA LEU A 461 7.96 -21.19 -13.37
C LEU A 461 9.27 -21.72 -13.97
N ASP A 462 9.60 -21.30 -15.20
CA ASP A 462 10.84 -21.69 -15.88
C ASP A 462 12.10 -21.32 -15.09
N LYS A 463 12.06 -20.23 -14.32
CA LYS A 463 13.20 -19.77 -13.50
C LYS A 463 13.36 -20.53 -12.18
N ILE A 464 12.33 -21.20 -11.69
CA ILE A 464 12.36 -21.89 -10.38
C ILE A 464 12.27 -23.42 -10.48
N ALA A 465 11.74 -23.94 -11.59
CA ALA A 465 11.39 -25.34 -11.77
C ALA A 465 12.38 -26.06 -12.71
N SER A 466 12.74 -27.29 -12.37
CA SER A 466 13.36 -28.21 -13.32
C SER A 466 12.31 -28.83 -14.26
N GLU A 467 12.71 -29.45 -15.37
CA GLU A 467 11.79 -30.21 -16.24
C GLU A 467 10.94 -31.23 -15.45
N LYS A 468 11.55 -31.90 -14.46
CA LYS A 468 10.86 -32.83 -13.56
C LYS A 468 9.85 -32.15 -12.64
N ASP A 469 10.15 -30.94 -12.18
CA ASP A 469 9.20 -30.15 -11.38
C ASP A 469 8.02 -29.73 -12.25
N ILE A 470 8.26 -29.29 -13.49
CA ILE A 470 7.22 -28.90 -14.44
C ILE A 470 6.28 -30.09 -14.72
N GLU A 471 6.83 -31.28 -14.96
CA GLU A 471 6.04 -32.50 -15.15
C GLU A 471 5.25 -32.85 -13.87
N LYS A 472 5.91 -32.86 -12.71
CA LYS A 472 5.28 -33.22 -11.42
C LYS A 472 4.12 -32.31 -11.04
N TYR A 473 4.23 -31.01 -11.33
CA TYR A 473 3.24 -30.00 -10.95
C TYR A 473 2.40 -29.54 -12.15
N GLU A 474 2.40 -30.28 -13.25
CA GLU A 474 1.58 -30.04 -14.45
C GLU A 474 1.72 -28.61 -15.01
N GLY A 475 2.93 -28.05 -14.95
CA GLY A 475 3.18 -26.68 -15.41
C GLY A 475 2.52 -25.59 -14.55
N ASN A 476 2.05 -25.91 -13.34
CA ASN A 476 1.43 -24.92 -12.46
C ASN A 476 2.47 -24.29 -11.51
N LEU A 477 2.70 -22.98 -11.68
CA LEU A 477 3.61 -22.19 -10.84
C LEU A 477 3.31 -22.35 -9.35
N ARG A 478 2.05 -22.19 -8.95
CA ARG A 478 1.66 -22.18 -7.55
C ARG A 478 1.84 -23.54 -6.89
N SER A 479 1.43 -24.61 -7.55
CA SER A 479 1.69 -25.99 -7.10
C SER A 479 3.18 -26.26 -6.92
N CYS A 480 4.01 -25.75 -7.84
CA CYS A 480 5.47 -25.87 -7.75
C CYS A 480 6.02 -25.10 -6.54
N LEU A 481 5.59 -23.85 -6.35
CA LEU A 481 6.00 -23.00 -5.22
C LEU A 481 5.66 -23.64 -3.87
N ILE A 482 4.42 -24.12 -3.72
CA ILE A 482 3.94 -24.85 -2.54
C ILE A 482 4.85 -26.06 -2.27
N GLY A 483 5.08 -26.90 -3.28
CA GLY A 483 5.88 -28.11 -3.11
C GLY A 483 7.35 -27.85 -2.78
N LYS A 484 7.93 -26.77 -3.31
CA LYS A 484 9.30 -26.34 -2.97
C LYS A 484 9.37 -25.74 -1.58
N LEU A 485 8.40 -24.91 -1.21
CA LEU A 485 8.32 -24.30 0.11
C LEU A 485 8.17 -25.36 1.21
N ASP A 486 7.33 -26.37 0.98
CA ASP A 486 7.15 -27.50 1.90
C ASP A 486 8.43 -28.33 2.11
N ALA A 487 9.34 -28.34 1.12
CA ALA A 487 10.59 -29.08 1.20
C ALA A 487 11.70 -28.36 1.99
N VAL A 488 11.59 -27.03 2.13
CA VAL A 488 12.62 -26.18 2.78
C VAL A 488 12.22 -25.63 4.15
N LEU A 489 10.92 -25.64 4.49
CA LEU A 489 10.39 -25.35 5.83
C LEU A 489 10.26 -26.63 6.65
#